data_AF-A0AAD8YJ78-F1
#
_entry.id   AF-A0AAD8YJ78-F1
#
_cell.length_a   1.000
_cell.length_b   1.000
_cell.length_c   1.000
_cell.angle_alpha   90.00
_cell.angle_beta   90.00
_cell.angle_gamma   90.00
#
_symmetry.space_group_name_H-M   'P 1'
#
loop_
_entity.id
_entity.type
_entity.pdbx_description
1 polymer ?
#
loop_
_entity_poly.entity_id
_entity_poly.type
_entity_poly.pdbx_seq_one_letter_code
_entity_poly.pdbx_strand_id
1 'polypeptide(L)'
;MICPTILYSSRAYNITTMKNFSRLILTAASIHVVSAAGYLRGDDGVLDISLSSRPENVPQAEYGVITFDLLEAKKLQQGVRALESCPDDKYEFVAAITTDENPSDNEWALLNGGGNTLAKGEMTNWDSESVTRLRMCLPLGIFNFRVTDSSGDGMCRNDGCGSVVITLDGVEVGKMENDNSKWSTEDFPVNIGMLTGKAAVTTSTTTTPTTTSTTTTTTTSNWCEQVRQLFPMDEGVSPCKDGQHRVEVDVLVDCFGEETSWEIKDRKGDVVMSLGNEIPAFTQRSVVQCLPEGKYEFTIEDQDGLKNPDHCKETGHYKVYVNNKELIAGDRFVQSKTHHFSIGADWTSDMTERDCEWAIAHHVRRKRNHKENGKEYRSLKWSEDIYQGAKNWANRLLDSCEDGGIEHEKGTGYSENLAKNHGSKGTTMGSRIAADNIAWRFSEREQQPEMDEWPLNAHHTALNWYPSRYFACADAEREIRDNYVCHVQVCRYATCGNCNMASFKKNGVVDFTKAFMSDTSRCGKYCPEDSDGDEVCYN
;
A
#
# COMPACT_ATOMS: atom_id res chain seq x y z
N MET A 1 -19.73 -18.50 3.88
CA MET A 1 -20.30 -17.18 3.51
C MET A 1 -19.52 -16.67 2.31
N ILE A 2 -20.19 -16.18 1.28
CA ILE A 2 -19.57 -15.81 0.00
C ILE A 2 -18.79 -14.51 0.19
N CYS A 3 -17.58 -14.42 -0.37
CA CYS A 3 -16.83 -13.16 -0.46
C CYS A 3 -17.63 -12.17 -1.33
N PRO A 4 -18.00 -10.98 -0.83
CA PRO A 4 -18.79 -10.06 -1.61
C PRO A 4 -17.97 -9.51 -2.78
N THR A 5 -18.37 -9.87 -3.99
CA THR A 5 -18.04 -9.20 -5.24
C THR A 5 -18.69 -7.81 -5.19
N ILE A 6 -17.92 -6.74 -4.99
CA ILE A 6 -18.47 -5.39 -4.87
C ILE A 6 -18.81 -4.87 -6.25
N LEU A 7 -20.08 -4.95 -6.62
CA LEU A 7 -20.61 -4.35 -7.84
C LEU A 7 -20.88 -2.87 -7.58
N TYR A 8 -19.92 -1.97 -7.78
CA TYR A 8 -20.26 -0.59 -8.18
C TYR A 8 -19.17 0.06 -9.02
N SER A 9 -19.58 0.52 -10.21
CA SER A 9 -18.76 1.28 -11.13
C SER A 9 -18.36 2.61 -10.50
N SER A 10 -17.09 2.96 -10.52
CA SER A 10 -16.70 4.36 -10.39
C SER A 10 -17.36 5.12 -11.54
N ARG A 11 -18.38 5.94 -11.23
CA ARG A 11 -18.85 6.93 -12.20
C ARG A 11 -17.67 7.87 -12.44
N ALA A 12 -17.13 7.85 -13.65
CA ALA A 12 -16.29 8.93 -14.14
C ALA A 12 -17.10 10.22 -14.01
N TYR A 13 -16.68 11.12 -13.11
CA TYR A 13 -17.20 12.47 -13.11
C TYR A 13 -16.57 13.18 -14.32
N ASN A 14 -17.36 13.30 -15.39
CA ASN A 14 -17.07 14.26 -16.45
C ASN A 14 -17.09 15.66 -15.82
N ILE A 15 -15.95 16.35 -15.86
CA ILE A 15 -15.86 17.78 -15.53
C ILE A 15 -16.60 18.51 -16.64
N THR A 16 -17.88 18.83 -16.43
CA THR A 16 -18.60 19.76 -17.29
C THR A 16 -19.57 20.58 -16.45
N THR A 17 -19.11 21.79 -16.14
CA THR A 17 -19.92 23.01 -15.95
C THR A 17 -20.94 23.02 -14.80
N MET A 18 -20.54 23.54 -13.64
CA MET A 18 -21.48 24.20 -12.70
C MET A 18 -21.21 25.70 -12.65
N LYS A 19 -21.98 26.45 -13.46
CA LYS A 19 -22.24 27.88 -13.26
C LYS A 19 -23.43 28.02 -12.30
N ASN A 20 -23.26 28.90 -11.31
CA ASN A 20 -24.25 29.59 -10.48
C ASN A 20 -24.95 28.81 -9.34
N PHE A 21 -24.71 29.26 -8.09
CA PHE A 21 -25.63 30.05 -7.22
C PHE A 21 -24.93 30.13 -5.84
N SER A 22 -24.48 31.29 -5.35
CA SER A 22 -25.21 32.32 -4.59
C SER A 22 -24.73 32.41 -3.13
N ARG A 23 -24.30 33.64 -2.78
CA ARG A 23 -24.06 34.24 -1.45
C ARG A 23 -24.43 33.39 -0.23
N LEU A 24 -23.44 33.17 0.64
CA LEU A 24 -23.67 32.99 2.08
C LEU A 24 -22.74 33.91 2.89
N ILE A 25 -23.32 34.40 3.97
CA ILE A 25 -22.95 35.56 4.77
C ILE A 25 -21.77 35.24 5.71
N LEU A 26 -20.74 36.10 5.68
CA LEU A 26 -19.67 36.13 6.69
C LEU A 26 -20.20 36.83 7.95
N THR A 27 -20.36 36.10 9.05
CA THR A 27 -20.44 36.67 10.40
C THR A 27 -19.09 36.52 11.10
N ALA A 28 -18.53 37.67 11.49
CA ALA A 28 -17.28 37.81 12.22
C ALA A 28 -17.42 37.37 13.69
N ALA A 29 -16.36 36.76 14.23
CA ALA A 29 -16.01 36.78 15.66
C ALA A 29 -14.48 36.56 15.75
N SER A 30 -13.70 37.63 15.92
CA SER A 30 -13.21 38.16 17.21
C SER A 30 -11.72 37.81 17.37
N ILE A 31 -10.86 38.67 16.81
CA ILE A 31 -9.43 38.71 17.10
C ILE A 31 -9.24 39.52 18.39
N HIS A 32 -8.68 38.91 19.43
CA HIS A 32 -8.12 39.65 20.56
C HIS A 32 -6.69 40.07 20.24
N VAL A 33 -6.52 41.35 19.95
CA VAL A 33 -5.23 42.03 19.94
C VAL A 33 -4.93 42.47 21.37
N VAL A 34 -3.86 41.96 21.98
CA VAL A 34 -3.25 42.60 23.14
C VAL A 34 -2.17 43.55 22.61
N SER A 35 -2.39 44.84 22.85
CA SER A 35 -1.51 45.94 22.51
C SER A 35 -0.22 45.93 23.32
N ALA A 36 0.91 46.19 22.67
CA ALA A 36 2.03 46.90 23.29
C ALA A 36 2.39 48.10 22.41
N ALA A 37 2.15 49.29 22.93
CA ALA A 37 2.58 50.55 22.33
C ALA A 37 4.06 50.78 22.65
N GLY A 38 4.87 51.05 21.62
CA GLY A 38 6.25 51.51 21.73
C GLY A 38 6.60 52.30 20.48
N TYR A 39 6.76 53.61 20.62
CA TYR A 39 7.23 54.52 19.58
C TYR A 39 8.75 54.59 19.66
N LEU A 40 9.48 54.53 18.53
CA LEU A 40 10.62 55.40 18.17
C LEU A 40 11.29 54.97 16.85
N ARG A 41 11.72 55.98 16.08
CA ARG A 41 12.45 55.93 14.81
C ARG A 41 13.91 55.48 14.98
N GLY A 42 14.42 54.75 13.99
CA GLY A 42 15.85 54.58 13.69
C GLY A 42 16.02 53.72 12.45
N ASP A 43 16.71 54.24 11.44
CA ASP A 43 17.15 53.48 10.27
C ASP A 43 18.07 52.33 10.70
N ASP A 44 18.13 51.28 9.87
CA ASP A 44 19.00 50.09 9.99
C ASP A 44 18.34 48.92 10.75
N GLY A 45 17.47 48.20 10.04
CA GLY A 45 16.74 47.04 10.55
C GLY A 45 17.61 45.81 10.82
N VAL A 46 17.85 45.54 12.10
CA VAL A 46 18.10 44.18 12.63
C VAL A 46 17.36 44.08 13.97
N LEU A 47 16.41 43.14 14.07
CA LEU A 47 15.71 42.81 15.31
C LEU A 47 16.19 41.43 15.78
N ASP A 48 16.90 41.40 16.90
CA ASP A 48 17.33 40.19 17.58
C ASP A 48 16.34 39.89 18.72
N ILE A 49 15.58 38.80 18.63
CA ILE A 49 14.65 38.37 19.69
C ILE A 49 15.24 37.13 20.38
N SER A 50 15.90 37.37 21.51
CA SER A 50 16.14 36.37 22.54
C SER A 50 14.91 36.31 23.45
N LEU A 51 14.19 35.17 23.48
CA LEU A 51 13.17 34.89 24.48
C LEU A 51 13.69 33.85 25.47
N SER A 52 13.91 34.29 26.71
CA SER A 52 14.18 33.46 27.86
C SER A 52 12.87 33.02 28.56
N SER A 53 12.94 31.84 29.18
CA SER A 53 12.07 31.26 30.22
C SER A 53 10.71 30.63 29.83
N ARG A 54 10.66 29.29 29.97
CA ARG A 54 9.50 28.38 29.98
C ARG A 54 8.82 28.35 31.36
N PRO A 55 7.55 27.91 31.43
CA PRO A 55 7.07 26.98 32.46
C PRO A 55 6.72 25.60 31.87
N GLU A 56 6.93 24.57 32.69
CA GLU A 56 6.85 23.13 32.36
C GLU A 56 5.41 22.56 32.34
N ASN A 57 5.26 21.43 31.62
CA ASN A 57 4.22 20.38 31.70
C ASN A 57 2.95 20.46 30.84
N VAL A 58 3.07 20.07 29.56
CA VAL A 58 2.08 19.26 28.79
C VAL A 58 2.86 18.46 27.70
N PRO A 59 2.66 17.14 27.49
CA PRO A 59 3.27 16.44 26.36
C PRO A 59 2.44 16.70 25.10
N GLN A 60 3.01 17.46 24.16
CA GLN A 60 2.42 17.75 22.85
C GLN A 60 3.06 16.84 21.80
N ALA A 61 2.23 16.13 21.03
CA ALA A 61 2.68 15.35 19.89
C ALA A 61 3.38 16.26 18.87
N GLU A 62 4.63 15.95 18.54
CA GLU A 62 5.39 16.61 17.47
C GLU A 62 4.76 16.31 16.11
N TYR A 63 3.84 17.17 15.68
CA TYR A 63 3.66 17.41 14.26
C TYR A 63 4.72 18.44 13.86
N GLY A 64 5.85 17.95 13.38
CA GLY A 64 6.93 18.78 12.83
C GLY A 64 6.42 19.57 11.63
N VAL A 65 6.07 20.83 11.84
CA VAL A 65 5.91 21.80 10.77
C VAL A 65 7.31 22.10 10.26
N ILE A 66 7.69 21.48 9.14
CA ILE A 66 8.89 21.87 8.41
C ILE A 66 8.62 23.26 7.85
N THR A 67 9.13 24.28 8.53
CA THR A 67 9.24 25.63 7.97
C THR A 67 10.26 25.57 6.84
N PHE A 68 9.78 25.55 5.60
CA PHE A 68 10.63 25.94 4.48
C PHE A 68 10.96 27.42 4.68
N ASP A 69 12.21 27.69 5.07
CA ASP A 69 12.70 29.06 5.11
C ASP A 69 12.50 29.68 3.71
N LEU A 70 11.81 30.82 3.68
CA LEU A 70 11.59 31.68 2.50
C LEU A 70 12.91 32.07 1.78
N LEU A 71 14.07 31.75 2.35
CA LEU A 71 15.40 31.91 1.76
C LEU A 71 15.71 30.92 0.62
N GLU A 72 15.02 29.78 0.50
CA GLU A 72 15.31 28.77 -0.54
C GLU A 72 14.61 29.01 -1.87
N ALA A 73 13.51 29.77 -1.91
CA ALA A 73 12.77 30.02 -3.15
C ALA A 73 13.59 30.78 -4.22
N LYS A 74 14.51 31.67 -3.79
CA LYS A 74 15.45 32.34 -4.72
C LYS A 74 16.63 31.45 -5.13
N LYS A 75 17.02 30.48 -4.31
CA LYS A 75 18.07 29.50 -4.67
C LYS A 75 17.55 28.46 -5.65
N LEU A 76 16.25 28.14 -5.66
CA LEU A 76 15.66 27.20 -6.62
C LEU A 76 15.75 27.67 -8.09
N GLN A 77 15.77 28.98 -8.35
CA GLN A 77 15.97 29.51 -9.71
C GLN A 77 17.43 29.37 -10.21
N GLN A 78 18.41 29.21 -9.32
CA GLN A 78 19.82 29.00 -9.66
C GLN A 78 20.36 27.61 -9.26
N GLY A 79 19.51 26.76 -8.66
CA GLY A 79 19.90 25.60 -7.87
C GLY A 79 19.74 24.24 -8.56
N VAL A 80 19.85 24.18 -9.88
CA VAL A 80 19.80 22.92 -10.67
C VAL A 80 21.04 22.03 -10.46
N ARG A 81 22.03 22.40 -9.61
CA ARG A 81 23.34 21.72 -9.58
C ARG A 81 23.99 21.33 -8.24
N ALA A 82 23.35 21.48 -7.07
CA ALA A 82 24.04 21.13 -5.81
C ALA A 82 23.13 20.48 -4.77
N LEU A 83 22.69 19.25 -5.03
CA LEU A 83 22.36 18.30 -3.97
C LEU A 83 23.45 17.21 -4.03
N GLU A 84 24.31 17.15 -3.01
CA GLU A 84 25.37 16.13 -2.92
C GLU A 84 24.77 14.75 -2.59
N SER A 85 23.77 14.70 -1.71
CA SER A 85 22.94 13.52 -1.40
C SER A 85 21.77 13.93 -0.47
N CYS A 86 20.70 13.12 -0.41
CA CYS A 86 19.62 13.32 0.56
C CYS A 86 19.94 12.66 1.91
N PRO A 87 19.48 13.23 3.04
CA PRO A 87 19.54 12.58 4.35
C PRO A 87 18.88 11.21 4.36
N ASP A 88 19.28 10.35 5.28
CA ASP A 88 18.88 8.95 5.26
C ASP A 88 17.38 8.70 5.43
N ASP A 89 16.67 9.65 6.03
CA ASP A 89 15.23 9.67 6.30
C ASP A 89 14.41 10.39 5.20
N LYS A 90 15.05 10.78 4.10
CA LYS A 90 14.43 11.48 2.97
C LYS A 90 14.81 10.82 1.64
N TYR A 91 14.00 11.09 0.62
CA TYR A 91 14.12 10.51 -0.70
C TYR A 91 14.52 11.60 -1.70
N GLU A 92 15.45 11.28 -2.60
CA GLU A 92 15.81 12.15 -3.71
C GLU A 92 14.69 12.14 -4.75
N PHE A 93 13.91 13.21 -4.75
CA PHE A 93 12.95 13.51 -5.79
C PHE A 93 13.64 14.23 -6.94
N VAL A 94 13.49 13.72 -8.16
CA VAL A 94 13.93 14.40 -9.38
C VAL A 94 12.78 14.54 -10.35
N ALA A 95 12.50 15.75 -10.82
CA ALA A 95 11.65 15.98 -11.99
C ALA A 95 12.54 16.45 -13.15
N ALA A 96 12.72 15.60 -14.17
CA ALA A 96 13.38 15.92 -15.42
C ALA A 96 12.32 16.38 -16.43
N ILE A 97 12.42 17.62 -16.89
CA ILE A 97 11.38 18.28 -17.67
C ILE A 97 11.99 18.88 -18.93
N THR A 98 11.34 18.66 -20.06
CA THR A 98 11.54 19.43 -21.29
C THR A 98 10.22 20.12 -21.62
N THR A 99 10.28 21.32 -22.19
CA THR A 99 9.11 22.01 -22.73
C THR A 99 9.10 21.86 -24.25
N ASP A 100 7.97 22.17 -24.87
CA ASP A 100 7.90 22.47 -26.29
C ASP A 100 8.55 23.83 -26.61
N GLU A 101 8.28 24.38 -27.80
CA GLU A 101 8.86 25.67 -28.22
C GLU A 101 8.35 26.89 -27.43
N ASN A 102 7.41 26.73 -26.50
CA ASN A 102 6.92 27.82 -25.66
C ASN A 102 7.02 27.54 -24.15
N PRO A 103 8.24 27.52 -23.58
CA PRO A 103 8.45 27.39 -22.13
C PRO A 103 7.71 28.45 -21.31
N SER A 104 7.46 29.63 -21.87
CA SER A 104 6.85 30.76 -21.15
C SER A 104 5.40 30.56 -20.77
N ASP A 105 4.71 29.59 -21.36
CA ASP A 105 3.34 29.27 -20.98
C ASP A 105 3.27 28.30 -19.80
N ASN A 106 4.42 27.72 -19.40
CA ASN A 106 4.49 26.62 -18.45
C ASN A 106 5.01 27.04 -17.06
N GLU A 107 4.41 26.49 -16.02
CA GLU A 107 4.88 26.56 -14.63
C GLU A 107 4.80 25.19 -13.94
N TRP A 108 5.59 25.00 -12.89
CA TRP A 108 5.53 23.78 -12.08
C TRP A 108 5.29 24.09 -10.60
N ALA A 109 4.68 23.15 -9.88
CA ALA A 109 4.52 23.21 -8.44
C ALA A 109 4.66 21.82 -7.80
N LEU A 110 5.33 21.74 -6.65
CA LEU A 110 5.25 20.59 -5.75
C LEU A 110 4.27 20.91 -4.61
N LEU A 111 3.25 20.09 -4.46
CA LEU A 111 2.21 20.19 -3.46
C LEU A 111 2.34 19.05 -2.44
N ASN A 112 1.93 19.25 -1.20
CA ASN A 112 1.77 18.15 -0.23
C ASN A 112 0.38 17.51 -0.34
N GLY A 113 0.13 16.42 0.41
CA GLY A 113 -1.14 15.70 0.42
C GLY A 113 -2.35 16.51 0.90
N GLY A 114 -2.14 17.66 1.56
CA GLY A 114 -3.20 18.61 1.91
C GLY A 114 -3.45 19.68 0.84
N GLY A 115 -2.74 19.62 -0.30
CA GLY A 115 -2.82 20.60 -1.39
C GLY A 115 -2.00 21.87 -1.16
N ASN A 116 -1.18 21.95 -0.11
CA ASN A 116 -0.33 23.12 0.14
C ASN A 116 0.90 23.10 -0.77
N THR A 117 1.20 24.24 -1.41
CA THR A 117 2.41 24.41 -2.22
C THR A 117 3.66 24.41 -1.34
N LEU A 118 4.54 23.44 -1.57
CA LEU A 118 5.87 23.33 -0.95
C LEU A 118 6.94 24.04 -1.78
N ALA A 119 6.84 23.93 -3.11
CA ALA A 119 7.73 24.62 -4.05
C ALA A 119 7.00 24.91 -5.36
N LYS A 120 7.46 25.91 -6.12
CA LYS A 120 6.97 26.21 -7.47
C LYS A 120 7.96 27.05 -8.26
N GLY A 121 7.82 27.09 -9.58
CA GLY A 121 8.61 27.94 -10.46
C GLY A 121 8.02 28.11 -11.86
N GLU A 122 8.32 29.24 -12.49
CA GLU A 122 8.00 29.53 -13.88
C GLU A 122 9.09 28.96 -14.81
N MET A 123 8.71 28.54 -16.02
CA MET A 123 9.63 27.99 -17.02
C MET A 123 10.04 29.02 -18.10
N THR A 124 9.65 30.29 -17.95
CA THR A 124 9.90 31.39 -18.90
C THR A 124 11.34 31.56 -19.38
N ASN A 125 12.33 31.18 -18.57
CA ASN A 125 13.75 31.30 -18.90
C ASN A 125 14.42 29.96 -19.23
N TRP A 126 13.64 28.91 -19.49
CA TRP A 126 14.18 27.61 -19.85
C TRP A 126 14.47 27.55 -21.34
N ASP A 127 15.56 26.89 -21.71
CA ASP A 127 15.83 26.58 -23.10
C ASP A 127 14.83 25.52 -23.55
N SER A 128 14.03 25.81 -24.59
CA SER A 128 13.10 24.85 -25.18
C SER A 128 13.82 23.57 -25.60
N GLU A 129 13.14 22.42 -25.51
CA GLU A 129 13.67 21.08 -25.86
C GLU A 129 14.90 20.63 -25.03
N SER A 130 15.36 21.44 -24.05
CA SER A 130 16.45 21.10 -23.15
C SER A 130 15.94 20.50 -21.85
N VAL A 131 16.58 19.43 -21.37
CA VAL A 131 16.19 18.77 -20.12
C VAL A 131 16.65 19.59 -18.93
N THR A 132 15.70 20.22 -18.24
CA THR A 132 15.89 20.83 -16.93
C THR A 132 15.58 19.82 -15.83
N ARG A 133 16.45 19.67 -14.83
CA ARG A 133 16.26 18.76 -13.70
C ARG A 133 16.04 19.53 -12.41
N LEU A 134 14.86 19.36 -11.83
CA LEU A 134 14.55 19.81 -10.47
C LEU A 134 14.92 18.68 -9.51
N ARG A 135 15.67 18.95 -8.45
CA ARG A 135 16.08 17.96 -7.45
C ARG A 135 15.70 18.46 -6.06
N MET A 136 15.08 17.59 -5.25
CA MET A 136 14.58 17.91 -3.92
C MET A 136 14.73 16.71 -2.99
N CYS A 137 14.89 16.92 -1.69
CA CYS A 137 14.79 15.84 -0.71
C CYS A 137 13.44 15.87 -0.02
N LEU A 138 12.61 14.87 -0.28
CA LEU A 138 11.25 14.79 0.25
C LEU A 138 11.18 13.79 1.41
N PRO A 139 10.55 14.15 2.54
CA PRO A 139 10.30 13.19 3.60
C PRO A 139 9.23 12.19 3.17
N LEU A 140 8.98 11.20 4.03
CA LEU A 140 7.78 10.38 3.95
C LEU A 140 6.54 11.26 3.86
N GLY A 141 5.65 10.96 2.92
CA GLY A 141 4.48 11.77 2.68
C GLY A 141 3.85 11.56 1.32
N ILE A 142 2.72 12.22 1.15
CA ILE A 142 1.99 12.30 -0.12
C ILE A 142 2.32 13.67 -0.71
N PHE A 143 2.69 13.67 -1.98
CA PHE A 143 3.00 14.86 -2.74
C PHE A 143 2.34 14.78 -4.10
N ASN A 144 2.25 15.93 -4.76
CA ASN A 144 1.79 16.02 -6.13
C ASN A 144 2.66 17.02 -6.86
N PHE A 145 3.38 16.56 -7.87
CA PHE A 145 4.10 17.43 -8.77
C PHE A 145 3.16 17.83 -9.90
N ARG A 146 2.94 19.12 -10.08
CA ARG A 146 1.99 19.68 -11.04
C ARG A 146 2.73 20.48 -12.09
N VAL A 147 2.32 20.33 -13.34
CA VAL A 147 2.67 21.24 -14.43
C VAL A 147 1.40 21.96 -14.88
N THR A 148 1.46 23.27 -15.02
CA THR A 148 0.36 24.09 -15.54
C THR A 148 0.81 24.69 -16.87
N ASP A 149 -0.06 24.62 -17.87
CA ASP A 149 0.09 25.30 -19.15
C ASP A 149 -1.01 26.37 -19.29
N SER A 150 -0.61 27.63 -19.36
CA SER A 150 -1.52 28.77 -19.37
C SER A 150 -2.27 28.94 -20.69
N SER A 151 -1.74 28.40 -21.79
CA SER A 151 -2.37 28.42 -23.11
C SER A 151 -3.41 27.31 -23.28
N GLY A 152 -3.35 26.27 -22.45
CA GLY A 152 -4.26 25.13 -22.46
C GLY A 152 -4.08 24.22 -23.68
N ASP A 153 -2.96 24.32 -24.39
CA ASP A 153 -2.57 23.46 -25.49
C ASP A 153 -1.60 22.35 -25.09
N GLY A 154 -1.22 22.30 -23.80
CA GLY A 154 -0.35 21.29 -23.23
C GLY A 154 1.12 21.61 -23.50
N MET A 155 1.96 20.58 -23.51
CA MET A 155 3.40 20.73 -23.82
C MET A 155 3.79 19.99 -25.11
N CYS A 156 2.93 19.97 -26.12
CA CYS A 156 3.37 19.53 -27.43
C CYS A 156 2.77 20.32 -28.59
N ARG A 157 3.66 20.88 -29.41
CA ARG A 157 3.34 21.58 -30.65
C ARG A 157 4.15 21.05 -31.83
N ASN A 158 3.76 21.51 -33.02
CA ASN A 158 4.08 20.99 -34.36
C ASN A 158 5.50 20.43 -34.57
N ASP A 159 6.52 21.02 -33.94
CA ASP A 159 7.93 20.71 -34.19
C ASP A 159 8.65 20.05 -32.99
N GLY A 160 7.98 19.84 -31.85
CA GLY A 160 8.57 19.20 -30.67
C GLY A 160 7.59 19.04 -29.50
N CYS A 161 7.67 17.90 -28.81
CA CYS A 161 6.96 17.68 -27.55
C CYS A 161 7.91 17.85 -26.36
N GLY A 162 7.46 18.57 -25.35
CA GLY A 162 7.98 18.49 -24.01
C GLY A 162 7.73 17.15 -23.35
N SER A 163 8.36 16.96 -22.19
CA SER A 163 8.29 15.75 -21.40
C SER A 163 8.45 16.05 -19.92
N VAL A 164 7.90 15.18 -19.09
CA VAL A 164 8.12 15.19 -17.64
C VAL A 164 8.44 13.76 -17.25
N VAL A 165 9.55 13.55 -16.55
CA VAL A 165 9.93 12.26 -15.97
C VAL A 165 10.27 12.50 -14.51
N ILE A 166 9.56 11.81 -13.62
CA ILE A 166 9.73 11.92 -12.18
C ILE A 166 10.39 10.65 -11.67
N THR A 167 11.46 10.82 -10.90
CA THR A 167 12.11 9.73 -10.18
C THR A 167 12.17 9.98 -8.67
N LEU A 168 12.11 8.90 -7.89
CA LEU A 168 12.42 8.85 -6.46
C LEU A 168 13.61 7.92 -6.26
N ASP A 169 14.70 8.42 -5.70
CA ASP A 169 15.98 7.69 -5.54
C ASP A 169 16.42 6.99 -6.84
N GLY A 170 16.16 7.64 -7.98
CA GLY A 170 16.48 7.13 -9.32
C GLY A 170 15.47 6.14 -9.92
N VAL A 171 14.40 5.77 -9.20
CA VAL A 171 13.30 4.95 -9.71
C VAL A 171 12.23 5.83 -10.33
N GLU A 172 11.87 5.59 -11.60
CA GLU A 172 10.78 6.31 -12.28
C GLU A 172 9.42 6.02 -11.62
N VAL A 173 8.71 7.07 -11.19
CA VAL A 173 7.40 6.98 -10.52
C VAL A 173 6.29 7.73 -11.26
N GLY A 174 6.64 8.51 -12.29
CA GLY A 174 5.67 9.18 -13.16
C GLY A 174 6.36 9.68 -14.42
N LYS A 175 5.65 9.65 -15.55
CA LYS A 175 6.15 10.21 -16.80
C LYS A 175 5.07 10.70 -17.73
N MET A 176 5.45 11.60 -18.62
CA MET A 176 4.71 12.09 -19.76
C MET A 176 5.70 12.39 -20.88
N GLU A 177 5.54 11.75 -22.03
CA GLU A 177 6.43 11.91 -23.19
C GLU A 177 5.61 11.88 -24.47
N ASN A 178 5.87 12.80 -25.41
CA ASN A 178 5.13 12.88 -26.67
C ASN A 178 3.61 13.00 -26.49
N ASP A 179 3.16 13.74 -25.46
CA ASP A 179 1.74 13.94 -25.19
C ASP A 179 1.19 15.12 -26.00
N ASN A 180 0.33 14.83 -26.97
CA ASN A 180 -0.35 15.82 -27.82
C ASN A 180 -1.72 16.26 -27.26
N SER A 181 -2.02 15.88 -26.02
CA SER A 181 -3.28 16.25 -25.37
C SER A 181 -3.28 17.73 -25.01
N LYS A 182 -4.45 18.36 -25.13
CA LYS A 182 -4.65 19.75 -24.73
C LYS A 182 -5.10 19.81 -23.29
N TRP A 183 -4.27 20.34 -22.41
CA TRP A 183 -4.55 20.46 -20.99
C TRP A 183 -4.01 21.77 -20.45
N SER A 184 -4.64 22.30 -19.41
CA SER A 184 -4.12 23.46 -18.66
C SER A 184 -3.37 23.06 -17.41
N THR A 185 -3.53 21.80 -16.97
CA THR A 185 -2.88 21.27 -15.77
C THR A 185 -2.71 19.77 -15.93
N GLU A 186 -1.51 19.28 -15.66
CA GLU A 186 -1.18 17.86 -15.53
C GLU A 186 -0.58 17.59 -14.15
N ASP A 187 -1.09 16.55 -13.50
CA ASP A 187 -0.73 16.18 -12.13
C ASP A 187 0.02 14.83 -12.11
N PHE A 188 1.15 14.82 -11.42
CA PHE A 188 1.98 13.66 -11.19
C PHE A 188 2.00 13.36 -9.68
N PRO A 189 1.12 12.47 -9.19
CA PRO A 189 1.12 12.08 -7.79
C PRO A 189 2.40 11.34 -7.42
N VAL A 190 2.99 11.73 -6.29
CA VAL A 190 4.25 11.21 -5.76
C VAL A 190 4.01 10.77 -4.33
N ASN A 191 4.05 9.48 -4.10
CA ASN A 191 3.78 8.89 -2.80
C ASN A 191 5.04 8.26 -2.23
N ILE A 192 5.47 8.74 -1.08
CA ILE A 192 6.72 8.37 -0.43
C ILE A 192 6.39 7.64 0.87
N GLY A 193 6.37 6.31 0.78
CA GLY A 193 6.12 5.40 1.90
C GLY A 193 7.40 5.06 2.67
N MET A 194 7.28 4.43 3.85
CA MET A 194 8.46 4.01 4.66
C MET A 194 9.45 3.11 3.92
N LEU A 195 9.06 2.59 2.75
CA LEU A 195 9.72 1.53 2.02
C LEU A 195 9.88 1.87 0.52
N THR A 196 9.76 3.14 0.11
CA THR A 196 9.82 3.49 -1.32
C THR A 196 11.27 3.60 -1.81
N GLY A 197 11.90 2.52 -2.26
CA GLY A 197 12.94 2.68 -3.29
C GLY A 197 14.33 3.08 -2.83
N LYS A 198 14.64 3.19 -1.53
CA LYS A 198 16.00 3.54 -1.13
C LYS A 198 16.93 2.36 -1.45
N ALA A 199 17.70 2.50 -2.52
CA ALA A 199 18.72 1.54 -2.90
C ALA A 199 19.61 1.25 -1.69
N ALA A 200 19.68 -0.02 -1.27
CA ALA A 200 20.52 -0.43 -0.16
C ALA A 200 21.99 -0.31 -0.61
N VAL A 201 22.60 0.85 -0.40
CA VAL A 201 24.06 1.01 -0.51
C VAL A 201 24.67 0.24 0.66
N THR A 202 24.89 -1.05 0.44
CA THR A 202 25.60 -1.88 1.40
C THR A 202 27.08 -1.56 1.24
N THR A 203 27.61 -0.69 2.12
CA THR A 203 29.05 -0.46 2.26
C THR A 203 29.71 -1.73 2.84
N SER A 204 30.01 -2.70 1.98
CA SER A 204 30.95 -3.77 2.30
C SER A 204 32.35 -3.31 1.91
N THR A 205 33.12 -2.82 2.88
CA THR A 205 34.56 -2.56 2.71
C THR A 205 35.28 -3.88 2.47
N THR A 206 35.71 -4.14 1.24
CA THR A 206 36.78 -5.10 0.96
C THR A 206 37.72 -4.52 -0.09
N THR A 207 38.92 -4.19 0.36
CA THR A 207 40.01 -3.63 -0.42
C THR A 207 40.65 -4.69 -1.32
N THR A 208 40.54 -4.58 -2.64
CA THR A 208 41.55 -5.07 -3.61
C THR A 208 41.37 -4.35 -4.97
N PRO A 209 42.45 -3.92 -5.67
CA PRO A 209 42.31 -3.03 -6.82
C PRO A 209 42.33 -3.73 -8.19
N THR A 210 41.70 -3.05 -9.16
CA THR A 210 41.94 -3.06 -10.62
C THR A 210 41.19 -4.10 -11.47
N THR A 211 40.15 -3.65 -12.17
CA THR A 211 40.06 -3.71 -13.64
C THR A 211 38.96 -2.78 -14.14
N THR A 212 39.32 -1.87 -15.05
CA THR A 212 38.42 -0.90 -15.68
C THR A 212 37.46 -1.62 -16.63
N SER A 213 36.29 -1.95 -16.12
CA SER A 213 35.12 -2.37 -16.90
C SER A 213 34.16 -1.18 -16.96
N THR A 214 33.84 -0.75 -18.17
CA THR A 214 32.81 0.27 -18.44
C THR A 214 31.45 -0.28 -18.02
N THR A 215 31.03 -0.01 -16.78
CA THR A 215 29.71 -0.36 -16.28
C THR A 215 28.68 0.54 -16.94
N THR A 216 27.90 -0.03 -17.86
CA THR A 216 26.63 0.55 -18.28
C THR A 216 25.67 0.35 -17.10
N THR A 217 25.47 1.37 -16.28
CA THR A 217 24.47 1.37 -15.20
C THR A 217 23.09 1.34 -15.84
N THR A 218 22.58 0.13 -16.07
CA THR A 218 21.15 -0.11 -16.18
C THR A 218 20.62 -0.05 -14.76
N THR A 219 19.90 1.03 -14.43
CA THR A 219 19.16 1.19 -13.18
C THR A 219 18.02 0.16 -13.17
N THR A 220 18.30 -1.08 -12.79
CA THR A 220 17.25 -2.03 -12.44
C THR A 220 16.68 -1.60 -11.10
N SER A 221 15.35 -1.46 -11.01
CA SER A 221 14.67 -1.32 -9.72
C SER A 221 15.07 -2.46 -8.78
N ASN A 222 15.07 -2.22 -7.48
CA ASN A 222 15.47 -3.20 -6.47
C ASN A 222 14.34 -3.52 -5.47
N TRP A 223 13.09 -3.51 -5.94
CA TRP A 223 11.92 -3.72 -5.09
C TRP A 223 11.96 -5.09 -4.41
N CYS A 224 12.40 -6.14 -5.11
CA CYS A 224 12.46 -7.46 -4.50
C CYS A 224 13.57 -7.59 -3.47
N GLU A 225 14.66 -6.86 -3.62
CA GLU A 225 15.68 -6.77 -2.57
C GLU A 225 15.09 -6.17 -1.29
N GLN A 226 14.33 -5.08 -1.42
CA GLN A 226 13.67 -4.44 -0.28
C GLN A 226 12.65 -5.36 0.38
N VAL A 227 11.83 -6.08 -0.39
CA VAL A 227 10.90 -7.08 0.16
C VAL A 227 11.66 -8.14 0.95
N ARG A 228 12.75 -8.70 0.42
CA ARG A 228 13.57 -9.72 1.11
C ARG A 228 14.23 -9.17 2.38
N GLN A 229 14.66 -7.91 2.38
CA GLN A 229 15.24 -7.27 3.57
C GLN A 229 14.21 -7.05 4.67
N LEU A 230 12.96 -6.72 4.31
CA LEU A 230 11.89 -6.47 5.27
C LEU A 230 11.25 -7.75 5.81
N PHE A 231 11.24 -8.78 4.98
CA PHE A 231 10.66 -10.09 5.29
C PHE A 231 11.71 -11.16 5.04
N PRO A 232 12.78 -11.21 5.87
CA PRO A 232 13.79 -12.25 5.73
C PRO A 232 13.14 -13.62 5.90
N MET A 233 13.69 -14.60 5.17
CA MET A 233 13.24 -15.98 5.26
C MET A 233 13.32 -16.45 6.71
N ASP A 234 12.33 -17.23 7.11
CA ASP A 234 12.17 -17.64 8.50
C ASP A 234 13.10 -18.82 8.80
N GLU A 235 14.35 -18.56 9.20
CA GLU A 235 15.40 -19.59 9.38
C GLU A 235 15.18 -20.55 10.57
N GLY A 236 14.05 -20.46 11.28
CA GLY A 236 13.81 -21.22 12.51
C GLY A 236 13.97 -20.34 13.76
N VAL A 237 13.31 -20.74 14.85
CA VAL A 237 13.45 -20.07 16.15
C VAL A 237 14.01 -21.06 17.17
N SER A 238 14.96 -20.60 17.98
CA SER A 238 15.49 -21.36 19.13
C SER A 238 14.34 -21.84 20.04
N PRO A 239 14.31 -23.11 20.48
CA PRO A 239 15.41 -24.09 20.52
C PRO A 239 15.46 -25.08 19.35
N CYS A 240 14.80 -24.81 18.22
CA CYS A 240 14.83 -25.72 17.08
C CYS A 240 16.22 -25.75 16.41
N LYS A 241 16.60 -26.92 15.89
CA LYS A 241 17.85 -27.08 15.13
C LYS A 241 17.71 -26.43 13.75
N ASP A 242 18.83 -26.12 13.12
CA ASP A 242 18.89 -25.61 11.75
C ASP A 242 18.02 -26.45 10.79
N GLY A 243 17.18 -25.78 10.00
CA GLY A 243 16.21 -26.41 9.09
C GLY A 243 14.95 -26.97 9.77
N GLN A 244 14.74 -26.69 11.06
CA GLN A 244 13.49 -26.98 11.77
C GLN A 244 12.82 -25.71 12.28
N HIS A 245 11.50 -25.74 12.33
CA HIS A 245 10.67 -24.61 12.75
C HIS A 245 9.87 -24.97 13.99
N ARG A 246 9.72 -24.00 14.89
CA ARG A 246 8.93 -24.13 16.11
C ARG A 246 7.45 -24.08 15.73
N VAL A 247 6.77 -25.22 15.77
CA VAL A 247 5.33 -25.33 15.56
C VAL A 247 4.64 -25.39 16.90
N GLU A 248 3.66 -24.51 17.10
CA GLU A 248 2.84 -24.46 18.31
C GLU A 248 1.37 -24.55 17.93
N VAL A 249 0.67 -25.54 18.48
CA VAL A 249 -0.79 -25.64 18.40
C VAL A 249 -1.34 -25.22 19.74
N ASP A 250 -2.14 -24.15 19.75
CA ASP A 250 -2.75 -23.56 20.93
C ASP A 250 -4.26 -23.68 20.81
N VAL A 251 -4.90 -24.37 21.76
CA VAL A 251 -6.34 -24.66 21.76
C VAL A 251 -6.93 -24.25 23.08
N LEU A 252 -7.88 -23.33 23.04
CA LEU A 252 -8.85 -23.09 24.11
C LEU A 252 -10.10 -23.90 23.79
N VAL A 253 -10.44 -24.85 24.67
CA VAL A 253 -11.68 -25.64 24.51
C VAL A 253 -12.86 -24.95 25.17
N ASP A 254 -14.06 -25.38 24.83
CA ASP A 254 -15.26 -24.95 25.55
C ASP A 254 -15.49 -25.82 26.81
N CYS A 255 -16.72 -25.92 27.29
CA CYS A 255 -17.04 -26.71 28.48
C CYS A 255 -16.94 -28.24 28.31
N PHE A 256 -16.78 -28.74 27.08
CA PHE A 256 -16.70 -30.17 26.78
C PHE A 256 -15.30 -30.56 26.26
N GLY A 257 -14.26 -30.12 26.95
CA GLY A 257 -12.87 -30.36 26.52
C GLY A 257 -12.44 -31.82 26.34
N GLU A 258 -13.13 -32.79 26.98
CA GLU A 258 -12.91 -34.23 26.78
C GLU A 258 -13.42 -34.72 25.40
N GLU A 259 -14.08 -33.86 24.64
CA GLU A 259 -14.52 -34.13 23.27
C GLU A 259 -13.52 -33.58 22.23
N THR A 260 -12.64 -32.67 22.64
CA THR A 260 -11.66 -32.04 21.75
C THR A 260 -10.39 -32.87 21.64
N SER A 261 -9.96 -33.14 20.41
CA SER A 261 -8.63 -33.68 20.11
C SER A 261 -8.08 -33.08 18.82
N TRP A 262 -6.78 -33.19 18.61
CA TRP A 262 -6.18 -32.78 17.35
C TRP A 262 -4.89 -33.54 17.05
N GLU A 263 -4.54 -33.59 15.77
CA GLU A 263 -3.30 -34.15 15.27
C GLU A 263 -2.71 -33.32 14.13
N ILE A 264 -1.39 -33.43 13.95
CA ILE A 264 -0.68 -32.98 12.76
C ILE A 264 -0.03 -34.19 12.09
N LYS A 265 -0.30 -34.37 10.80
CA LYS A 265 0.34 -35.37 9.96
C LYS A 265 1.33 -34.75 8.99
N ASP A 266 2.41 -35.48 8.69
CA ASP A 266 3.31 -35.15 7.59
C ASP A 266 2.76 -35.65 6.24
N ARG A 267 3.48 -35.37 5.14
CA ARG A 267 3.10 -35.81 3.78
C ARG A 267 2.98 -37.33 3.62
N LYS A 268 3.60 -38.14 4.48
CA LYS A 268 3.50 -39.60 4.43
C LYS A 268 2.26 -40.11 5.17
N GLY A 269 1.58 -39.24 5.90
CA GLY A 269 0.46 -39.57 6.77
C GLY A 269 0.88 -39.95 8.18
N ASP A 270 2.15 -39.76 8.55
CA ASP A 270 2.65 -40.07 9.88
C ASP A 270 2.24 -38.95 10.86
N VAL A 271 1.64 -39.31 12.00
CA VAL A 271 1.28 -38.34 13.06
C VAL A 271 2.57 -37.85 13.75
N VAL A 272 2.86 -36.56 13.61
CA VAL A 272 4.08 -35.93 14.13
C VAL A 272 3.84 -35.05 15.37
N MET A 273 2.60 -34.57 15.57
CA MET A 273 2.15 -33.89 16.79
C MET A 273 0.70 -34.28 17.07
N SER A 274 0.30 -34.35 18.34
CA SER A 274 -1.11 -34.55 18.71
C SER A 274 -1.38 -34.15 20.14
N LEU A 275 -2.66 -33.95 20.45
CA LEU A 275 -3.19 -33.94 21.80
C LEU A 275 -4.55 -34.65 21.79
N GLY A 276 -4.68 -35.68 22.62
CA GLY A 276 -5.94 -36.40 22.78
C GLY A 276 -6.95 -35.67 23.66
N ASN A 277 -8.03 -36.37 23.98
CA ASN A 277 -9.21 -35.96 24.73
C ASN A 277 -8.98 -35.68 26.23
N GLU A 278 -7.82 -35.15 26.60
CA GLU A 278 -7.38 -34.95 27.98
C GLU A 278 -7.40 -33.47 28.40
N ILE A 279 -8.23 -32.66 27.73
CA ILE A 279 -8.30 -31.22 27.95
C ILE A 279 -9.49 -30.92 28.89
N PRO A 280 -9.26 -30.35 30.09
CA PRO A 280 -10.36 -29.97 30.97
C PRO A 280 -11.21 -28.85 30.36
N ALA A 281 -12.47 -28.75 30.79
CA ALA A 281 -13.37 -27.67 30.42
C ALA A 281 -12.73 -26.28 30.55
N PHE A 282 -12.99 -25.40 29.56
CA PHE A 282 -12.52 -24.01 29.48
C PHE A 282 -10.99 -23.84 29.63
N THR A 283 -10.22 -24.88 29.31
CA THR A 283 -8.77 -24.87 29.49
C THR A 283 -8.06 -24.58 28.19
N GLN A 284 -7.06 -23.72 28.26
CA GLN A 284 -6.12 -23.52 27.16
C GLN A 284 -4.96 -24.52 27.28
N ARG A 285 -4.63 -25.20 26.17
CA ARG A 285 -3.49 -26.10 26.05
C ARG A 285 -2.70 -25.75 24.80
N SER A 286 -1.38 -25.64 24.98
CA SER A 286 -0.45 -25.38 23.90
C SER A 286 0.59 -26.49 23.84
N VAL A 287 0.76 -27.09 22.67
CA VAL A 287 1.76 -28.13 22.41
C VAL A 287 2.75 -27.60 21.38
N VAL A 288 4.03 -27.73 21.67
CA VAL A 288 5.12 -27.17 20.88
C VAL A 288 6.06 -28.28 20.43
N GLN A 289 6.39 -28.32 19.14
CA GLN A 289 7.38 -29.24 18.59
C GLN A 289 8.16 -28.60 17.45
N CYS A 290 9.40 -29.05 17.26
CA CYS A 290 10.21 -28.65 16.10
C CYS A 290 9.93 -29.60 14.94
N LEU A 291 9.37 -29.07 13.84
CA LEU A 291 9.10 -29.82 12.62
C LEU A 291 10.03 -29.35 11.50
N PRO A 292 10.53 -30.26 10.63
CA PRO A 292 11.31 -29.87 9.46
C PRO A 292 10.47 -29.11 8.43
N GLU A 293 11.12 -28.46 7.48
CA GLU A 293 10.45 -27.92 6.29
C GLU A 293 9.60 -28.98 5.57
N GLY A 294 8.42 -28.59 5.08
CA GLY A 294 7.53 -29.51 4.39
C GLY A 294 6.05 -29.15 4.47
N LYS A 295 5.23 -29.99 3.84
CA LYS A 295 3.76 -29.92 3.88
C LYS A 295 3.20 -30.77 5.02
N TYR A 296 2.20 -30.24 5.72
CA TYR A 296 1.55 -30.84 6.87
C TYR A 296 0.03 -30.67 6.81
N GLU A 297 -0.68 -31.56 7.49
CA GLU A 297 -2.12 -31.53 7.68
C GLU A 297 -2.41 -31.40 9.17
N PHE A 298 -3.11 -30.33 9.59
CA PHE A 298 -3.63 -30.16 10.94
C PHE A 298 -5.12 -30.48 10.95
N THR A 299 -5.54 -31.43 11.77
CA THR A 299 -6.94 -31.81 11.96
C THR A 299 -7.31 -31.66 13.43
N ILE A 300 -8.38 -30.91 13.69
CA ILE A 300 -9.01 -30.78 15.01
C ILE A 300 -10.40 -31.39 14.97
N GLU A 301 -10.73 -32.17 15.99
CA GLU A 301 -12.02 -32.84 16.15
C GLU A 301 -12.65 -32.44 17.49
N ASP A 302 -13.97 -32.27 17.47
CA ASP A 302 -14.78 -31.87 18.61
C ASP A 302 -16.26 -32.17 18.28
N GLN A 303 -16.99 -32.91 19.12
CA GLN A 303 -18.26 -33.54 18.75
C GLN A 303 -19.35 -32.52 18.37
N ASP A 304 -19.46 -31.42 19.11
CA ASP A 304 -20.39 -30.33 18.84
C ASP A 304 -19.70 -29.01 18.42
N GLY A 305 -18.37 -29.04 18.36
CA GLY A 305 -17.51 -27.93 17.97
C GLY A 305 -17.15 -27.08 19.18
N LEU A 306 -16.15 -26.20 19.04
CA LEU A 306 -15.65 -25.34 20.12
C LEU A 306 -16.61 -24.21 20.56
N LYS A 307 -17.89 -24.34 20.26
CA LYS A 307 -18.93 -23.40 20.64
C LYS A 307 -20.25 -24.14 20.79
N ASN A 308 -20.57 -24.50 22.03
CA ASN A 308 -21.93 -24.88 22.42
C ASN A 308 -22.69 -23.71 23.09
N PRO A 309 -23.52 -22.93 22.36
CA PRO A 309 -24.23 -21.78 22.94
C PRO A 309 -25.38 -22.17 23.89
N ASP A 310 -25.90 -23.39 23.81
CA ASP A 310 -27.02 -23.86 24.63
C ASP A 310 -26.55 -24.23 26.04
N HIS A 311 -25.29 -24.65 26.16
CA HIS A 311 -24.69 -25.06 27.43
C HIS A 311 -23.65 -24.06 27.95
N CYS A 312 -22.95 -23.35 27.05
CA CYS A 312 -21.70 -22.65 27.36
C CYS A 312 -21.66 -21.25 26.74
N LYS A 313 -21.41 -20.26 27.61
CA LYS A 313 -21.35 -18.84 27.20
C LYS A 313 -19.99 -18.48 26.59
N GLU A 314 -18.95 -19.19 27.00
CA GLU A 314 -17.59 -19.02 26.50
C GLU A 314 -17.38 -19.91 25.28
N THR A 315 -16.57 -19.43 24.35
CA THR A 315 -16.29 -20.11 23.09
C THR A 315 -14.82 -20.44 23.01
N GLY A 316 -14.51 -21.69 22.69
CA GLY A 316 -13.17 -22.14 22.37
C GLY A 316 -12.69 -21.61 21.02
N HIS A 317 -11.39 -21.77 20.79
CA HIS A 317 -10.72 -21.46 19.54
C HIS A 317 -9.40 -22.23 19.47
N TYR A 318 -8.85 -22.36 18.27
CA TYR A 318 -7.52 -22.93 18.05
C TYR A 318 -6.69 -22.02 17.16
N LYS A 319 -5.37 -22.09 17.34
CA LYS A 319 -4.38 -21.41 16.53
C LYS A 319 -3.19 -22.33 16.29
N VAL A 320 -2.61 -22.23 15.09
CA VAL A 320 -1.34 -22.86 14.76
C VAL A 320 -0.34 -21.75 14.47
N TYR A 321 0.78 -21.75 15.17
CA TYR A 321 1.90 -20.85 14.96
C TYR A 321 3.09 -21.60 14.39
N VAL A 322 3.80 -20.94 13.48
CA VAL A 322 5.12 -21.38 13.02
C VAL A 322 6.09 -20.24 13.32
N ASN A 323 7.14 -20.52 14.09
CA ASN A 323 8.14 -19.53 14.50
C ASN A 323 7.52 -18.28 15.12
N ASN A 324 6.51 -18.50 15.98
CA ASN A 324 5.74 -17.47 16.70
C ASN A 324 4.85 -16.58 15.80
N LYS A 325 4.72 -16.91 14.51
CA LYS A 325 3.78 -16.24 13.60
C LYS A 325 2.51 -17.07 13.47
N GLU A 326 1.36 -16.43 13.71
CA GLU A 326 0.04 -17.05 13.54
C GLU A 326 -0.17 -17.42 12.07
N LEU A 327 -0.37 -18.71 11.80
CA LEU A 327 -0.58 -19.25 10.47
C LEU A 327 -2.04 -19.65 10.24
N ILE A 328 -2.59 -20.43 11.18
CA ILE A 328 -3.99 -20.89 11.16
C ILE A 328 -4.68 -20.37 12.41
N ALA A 329 -5.93 -19.94 12.28
CA ALA A 329 -6.81 -19.60 13.39
C ALA A 329 -8.24 -20.01 13.07
N GLY A 330 -8.96 -20.56 14.05
CA GLY A 330 -10.36 -20.92 13.90
C GLY A 330 -11.10 -21.01 15.22
N ASP A 331 -12.40 -20.73 15.18
CA ASP A 331 -13.28 -20.69 16.35
C ASP A 331 -14.62 -21.42 16.12
N ARG A 332 -14.81 -22.03 14.94
CA ARG A 332 -16.07 -22.65 14.57
C ARG A 332 -15.89 -23.75 13.53
N PHE A 333 -16.33 -24.94 13.88
CA PHE A 333 -16.51 -26.09 13.00
C PHE A 333 -17.53 -27.02 13.65
N VAL A 334 -17.88 -28.13 12.99
CA VAL A 334 -18.73 -29.17 13.55
C VAL A 334 -18.00 -30.49 13.34
N GLN A 335 -17.85 -31.29 14.40
CA GLN A 335 -17.18 -32.60 14.39
C GLN A 335 -15.69 -32.56 14.07
N SER A 336 -15.29 -31.99 12.94
CA SER A 336 -13.90 -31.96 12.50
C SER A 336 -13.62 -30.76 11.60
N LYS A 337 -12.37 -30.28 11.62
CA LYS A 337 -11.84 -29.31 10.68
C LYS A 337 -10.38 -29.61 10.38
N THR A 338 -10.09 -29.71 9.09
CA THR A 338 -8.73 -29.90 8.57
C THR A 338 -8.22 -28.64 7.88
N HIS A 339 -6.93 -28.38 8.05
CA HIS A 339 -6.16 -27.33 7.39
C HIS A 339 -4.86 -27.92 6.86
N HIS A 340 -4.47 -27.53 5.65
CA HIS A 340 -3.14 -27.85 5.12
C HIS A 340 -2.22 -26.66 5.30
N PHE A 341 -0.96 -26.92 5.62
CA PHE A 341 0.03 -25.86 5.71
C PHE A 341 1.42 -26.32 5.30
N SER A 342 2.25 -25.37 4.86
CA SER A 342 3.64 -25.57 4.51
C SER A 342 4.55 -24.78 5.45
N ILE A 343 5.62 -25.42 5.87
CA ILE A 343 6.69 -24.85 6.69
C ILE A 343 7.91 -24.61 5.79
N GLY A 344 8.49 -23.42 5.87
CA GLY A 344 9.73 -23.06 5.19
C GLY A 344 9.55 -22.62 3.73
N ALA A 345 8.35 -22.20 3.34
CA ALA A 345 8.11 -21.76 1.97
C ALA A 345 8.79 -20.41 1.70
N ASP A 346 9.64 -20.33 0.67
CA ASP A 346 10.10 -19.04 0.12
C ASP A 346 9.03 -18.48 -0.81
N TRP A 347 8.15 -17.66 -0.25
CA TRP A 347 7.08 -17.00 -1.01
C TRP A 347 7.56 -15.81 -1.85
N THR A 348 8.86 -15.46 -1.77
CA THR A 348 9.45 -14.34 -2.52
C THR A 348 10.27 -14.77 -3.73
N SER A 349 10.51 -16.07 -3.91
CA SER A 349 11.41 -16.60 -4.94
C SER A 349 10.95 -16.27 -6.36
N ASP A 350 9.64 -16.34 -6.59
CA ASP A 350 9.03 -16.24 -7.92
C ASP A 350 8.46 -14.85 -8.22
N MET A 351 8.58 -13.92 -7.27
CA MET A 351 8.12 -12.55 -7.44
C MET A 351 8.96 -11.80 -8.49
N THR A 352 8.29 -11.17 -9.45
CA THR A 352 8.92 -10.19 -10.33
C THR A 352 9.13 -8.86 -9.59
N GLU A 353 9.97 -7.98 -10.15
CA GLU A 353 10.14 -6.61 -9.62
C GLU A 353 8.81 -5.86 -9.49
N ARG A 354 7.85 -6.12 -10.37
CA ARG A 354 6.50 -5.55 -10.26
C ARG A 354 5.73 -6.13 -9.07
N ASP A 355 5.80 -7.44 -8.85
CA ASP A 355 5.12 -8.07 -7.72
C ASP A 355 5.64 -7.50 -6.40
N CYS A 356 6.95 -7.26 -6.33
CA CYS A 356 7.60 -6.63 -5.20
C CYS A 356 7.19 -5.16 -5.04
N GLU A 357 7.08 -4.39 -6.13
CA GLU A 357 6.54 -3.02 -6.10
C GLU A 357 5.12 -3.00 -5.51
N TRP A 358 4.25 -3.92 -5.96
CA TRP A 358 2.91 -4.10 -5.40
C TRP A 358 2.94 -4.49 -3.92
N ALA A 359 3.83 -5.39 -3.52
CA ALA A 359 3.99 -5.78 -2.11
C ALA A 359 4.32 -4.59 -1.24
N ILE A 360 5.35 -3.83 -1.62
CA ILE A 360 5.76 -2.62 -0.90
C ILE A 360 4.61 -1.62 -0.78
N ALA A 361 3.91 -1.34 -1.88
CA ALA A 361 2.77 -0.43 -1.88
C ALA A 361 1.68 -0.85 -0.89
N HIS A 362 1.40 -2.15 -0.77
CA HIS A 362 0.45 -2.68 0.20
C HIS A 362 0.96 -2.60 1.64
N HIS A 363 2.22 -2.99 1.87
CA HIS A 363 2.82 -3.02 3.20
C HIS A 363 2.90 -1.64 3.84
N VAL A 364 3.25 -0.60 3.07
CA VAL A 364 3.27 0.79 3.55
C VAL A 364 1.90 1.18 4.12
N ARG A 365 0.83 0.94 3.37
CA ARG A 365 -0.55 1.31 3.73
C ARG A 365 -1.06 0.51 4.91
N ARG A 366 -0.84 -0.81 4.90
CA ARG A 366 -1.25 -1.68 6.00
C ARG A 366 -0.53 -1.35 7.30
N LYS A 367 0.78 -1.09 7.25
CA LYS A 367 1.56 -0.71 8.45
C LYS A 367 1.05 0.59 9.05
N ARG A 368 0.74 1.60 8.22
CA ARG A 368 0.13 2.85 8.67
C ARG A 368 -1.25 2.60 9.29
N ASN A 369 -2.16 1.98 8.54
CA ASN A 369 -3.54 1.77 8.95
C ASN A 369 -3.67 0.90 10.22
N HIS A 370 -2.89 -0.19 10.33
CA HIS A 370 -2.90 -1.01 11.53
C HIS A 370 -2.44 -0.20 12.76
N LYS A 371 -1.33 0.55 12.62
CA LYS A 371 -0.79 1.38 13.70
C LYS A 371 -1.77 2.46 14.14
N GLU A 372 -2.35 3.20 13.20
CA GLU A 372 -3.34 4.27 13.47
C GLU A 372 -4.59 3.73 14.19
N ASN A 373 -4.93 2.46 13.98
CA ASN A 373 -6.05 1.79 14.63
C ASN A 373 -5.64 0.93 15.84
N GLY A 374 -4.43 1.11 16.37
CA GLY A 374 -3.96 0.44 17.59
C GLY A 374 -3.75 -1.07 17.44
N LYS A 375 -3.54 -1.57 16.22
CA LYS A 375 -3.24 -2.97 15.92
C LYS A 375 -1.75 -3.16 15.63
N GLU A 376 -1.23 -4.32 16.03
CA GLU A 376 0.09 -4.76 15.60
C GLU A 376 0.09 -5.04 14.09
N TYR A 377 1.18 -4.69 13.41
CA TYR A 377 1.27 -4.87 11.96
C TYR A 377 1.26 -6.36 11.56
N ARG A 378 0.31 -6.75 10.70
CA ARG A 378 0.25 -8.05 10.03
C ARG A 378 0.59 -7.93 8.55
N SER A 379 1.66 -8.59 8.12
CA SER A 379 2.10 -8.61 6.73
C SER A 379 1.21 -9.48 5.85
N LEU A 380 1.22 -9.16 4.56
CA LEU A 380 0.73 -10.03 3.49
C LEU A 380 1.90 -10.83 2.91
N LYS A 381 1.62 -12.01 2.38
CA LYS A 381 2.56 -12.83 1.62
C LYS A 381 2.10 -12.93 0.18
N TRP A 382 3.02 -12.78 -0.76
CA TRP A 382 2.69 -12.98 -2.16
C TRP A 382 2.32 -14.46 -2.42
N SER A 383 1.42 -14.70 -3.36
CA SER A 383 0.94 -16.03 -3.73
C SER A 383 0.81 -16.19 -5.23
N GLU A 384 1.45 -17.22 -5.78
CA GLU A 384 1.37 -17.55 -7.20
C GLU A 384 -0.04 -17.95 -7.65
N ASP A 385 -0.79 -18.71 -6.84
CA ASP A 385 -2.19 -19.04 -7.13
C ASP A 385 -3.06 -17.79 -7.28
N ILE A 386 -2.96 -16.89 -6.29
CA ILE A 386 -3.70 -15.63 -6.32
C ILE A 386 -3.26 -14.78 -7.52
N TYR A 387 -1.96 -14.77 -7.85
CA TYR A 387 -1.42 -14.05 -9.00
C TYR A 387 -2.00 -14.58 -10.32
N GLN A 388 -1.98 -15.89 -10.54
CA GLN A 388 -2.50 -16.51 -11.77
C GLN A 388 -4.00 -16.24 -11.92
N GLY A 389 -4.77 -16.37 -10.84
CA GLY A 389 -6.19 -16.01 -10.83
C GLY A 389 -6.41 -14.54 -11.21
N ALA A 390 -5.69 -13.62 -10.56
CA ALA A 390 -5.78 -12.18 -10.84
C ALA A 390 -5.37 -11.86 -12.28
N LYS A 391 -4.31 -12.49 -12.80
CA LYS A 391 -3.81 -12.30 -14.17
C LYS A 391 -4.81 -12.77 -15.21
N ASN A 392 -5.43 -13.92 -14.99
CA ASN A 392 -6.47 -14.43 -15.87
C ASN A 392 -7.64 -13.44 -15.96
N TRP A 393 -8.08 -12.89 -14.83
CA TRP A 393 -9.17 -11.91 -14.81
C TRP A 393 -8.76 -10.56 -15.42
N ALA A 394 -7.55 -10.07 -15.13
CA ALA A 394 -7.01 -8.84 -15.72
C ALA A 394 -7.02 -8.90 -17.26
N ASN A 395 -6.62 -10.04 -17.83
CA ASN A 395 -6.66 -10.26 -19.27
C ASN A 395 -8.08 -10.25 -19.84
N ARG A 396 -9.07 -10.76 -19.11
CA ARG A 396 -10.48 -10.76 -19.53
C ARG A 396 -11.06 -9.35 -19.52
N LEU A 397 -10.70 -8.54 -18.53
CA LEU A 397 -11.15 -7.16 -18.40
C LEU A 397 -10.64 -6.22 -19.50
N LEU A 398 -9.61 -6.62 -20.25
CA LEU A 398 -9.16 -5.88 -21.43
C LEU A 398 -10.24 -5.82 -22.53
N ASP A 399 -11.17 -6.78 -22.57
CA ASP A 399 -12.25 -6.85 -23.58
C ASP A 399 -13.32 -5.76 -23.36
N SER A 400 -13.50 -5.31 -22.12
CA SER A 400 -14.45 -4.27 -21.71
C SER A 400 -13.72 -2.99 -21.28
N CYS A 401 -12.58 -2.70 -21.92
CA CYS A 401 -11.71 -1.64 -21.41
C CYS A 401 -12.33 -0.24 -21.49
N GLU A 402 -13.04 0.06 -22.59
CA GLU A 402 -13.70 1.36 -22.77
C GLU A 402 -15.07 1.44 -22.07
N ASP A 403 -15.54 0.35 -21.46
CA ASP A 403 -16.81 0.33 -20.74
C ASP A 403 -16.73 1.10 -19.41
N GLY A 404 -17.85 1.68 -18.99
CA GLY A 404 -17.96 2.33 -17.68
C GLY A 404 -17.88 1.31 -16.54
N GLY A 405 -16.95 1.52 -15.61
CA GLY A 405 -16.72 0.61 -14.47
C GLY A 405 -15.78 -0.55 -14.79
N ILE A 406 -15.66 -1.47 -13.82
CA ILE A 406 -14.85 -2.68 -13.92
C ILE A 406 -15.64 -3.81 -13.25
N GLU A 407 -15.80 -4.94 -13.94
CA GLU A 407 -16.51 -6.10 -13.38
C GLU A 407 -15.57 -6.91 -12.48
N HIS A 408 -16.06 -7.29 -11.31
CA HIS A 408 -15.36 -8.21 -10.41
C HIS A 408 -15.68 -9.66 -10.76
N GLU A 409 -14.70 -10.56 -10.59
CA GLU A 409 -14.89 -11.98 -10.83
C GLU A 409 -15.77 -12.59 -9.72
N LYS A 410 -16.70 -13.45 -10.12
CA LYS A 410 -17.65 -14.07 -9.18
C LYS A 410 -17.11 -15.41 -8.70
N GLY A 411 -17.28 -15.69 -7.42
CA GLY A 411 -17.05 -17.04 -6.87
C GLY A 411 -15.60 -17.44 -6.69
N THR A 412 -14.65 -16.51 -6.75
CA THR A 412 -13.21 -16.79 -6.58
C THR A 412 -12.84 -17.21 -5.15
N GLY A 413 -13.65 -16.80 -4.15
CA GLY A 413 -13.32 -16.93 -2.74
C GLY A 413 -12.31 -15.89 -2.24
N TYR A 414 -11.77 -15.05 -3.12
CA TYR A 414 -10.87 -13.94 -2.79
C TYR A 414 -11.62 -12.61 -2.88
N SER A 415 -11.21 -11.62 -2.08
CA SER A 415 -11.67 -10.22 -2.29
C SER A 415 -10.77 -9.56 -3.32
N GLU A 416 -11.29 -8.59 -4.08
CA GLU A 416 -10.53 -7.95 -5.15
C GLU A 416 -10.57 -6.43 -5.07
N ASN A 417 -9.45 -5.81 -5.46
CA ASN A 417 -9.37 -4.40 -5.83
C ASN A 417 -8.98 -4.30 -7.30
N LEU A 418 -9.70 -3.46 -8.05
CA LEU A 418 -9.54 -3.38 -9.50
C LEU A 418 -9.24 -1.93 -9.92
N ALA A 419 -8.29 -1.76 -10.84
CA ALA A 419 -8.03 -0.49 -11.49
C ALA A 419 -7.93 -0.68 -13.00
N LYS A 420 -8.24 0.40 -13.71
CA LYS A 420 -8.19 0.48 -15.17
C LYS A 420 -7.77 1.89 -15.57
N ASN A 421 -6.90 1.98 -16.56
CA ASN A 421 -6.57 3.22 -17.26
C ASN A 421 -6.38 2.90 -18.75
N HIS A 422 -6.77 3.84 -19.60
CA HIS A 422 -6.58 3.71 -21.04
C HIS A 422 -6.40 5.09 -21.66
N GLY A 423 -5.56 5.17 -22.68
CA GLY A 423 -5.18 6.43 -23.29
C GLY A 423 -4.24 6.23 -24.46
N SER A 424 -3.91 7.34 -25.13
CA SER A 424 -2.94 7.30 -26.22
C SER A 424 -1.55 6.93 -25.69
N LYS A 425 -0.74 6.18 -26.44
CA LYS A 425 0.64 5.88 -26.03
C LYS A 425 1.43 7.18 -25.86
N GLY A 426 2.32 7.22 -24.88
CA GLY A 426 3.09 8.41 -24.48
C GLY A 426 2.40 9.28 -23.42
N THR A 427 1.08 9.16 -23.28
CA THR A 427 0.33 9.89 -22.25
C THR A 427 0.35 9.16 -20.90
N THR A 428 0.10 9.89 -19.81
CA THR A 428 -0.10 9.30 -18.47
C THR A 428 -1.15 8.18 -18.50
N MET A 429 -2.28 8.43 -19.18
CA MET A 429 -3.41 7.50 -19.24
C MET A 429 -3.16 6.25 -20.09
N GLY A 430 -2.30 6.35 -21.11
CA GLY A 430 -1.85 5.23 -21.94
C GLY A 430 -0.62 4.50 -21.42
N SER A 431 -0.04 4.98 -20.31
CA SER A 431 1.13 4.39 -19.66
C SER A 431 0.76 3.44 -18.53
N ARG A 432 1.68 2.53 -18.20
CA ARG A 432 1.56 1.69 -17.03
C ARG A 432 1.79 2.53 -15.77
N ILE A 433 0.80 2.57 -14.88
CA ILE A 433 0.87 3.36 -13.64
C ILE A 433 1.65 2.60 -12.56
N ALA A 434 2.49 3.30 -11.80
CA ALA A 434 3.18 2.78 -10.64
C ALA A 434 2.21 2.13 -9.64
N ALA A 435 2.60 0.99 -9.06
CA ALA A 435 1.76 0.22 -8.15
C ALA A 435 1.36 1.06 -6.93
N ASP A 436 2.28 1.89 -6.44
CA ASP A 436 2.01 2.78 -5.32
C ASP A 436 0.91 3.81 -5.63
N ASN A 437 0.90 4.38 -6.84
CA ASN A 437 -0.14 5.33 -7.24
C ASN A 437 -1.51 4.67 -7.37
N ILE A 438 -1.58 3.41 -7.78
CA ILE A 438 -2.84 2.67 -7.83
C ILE A 438 -3.28 2.28 -6.41
N ALA A 439 -2.38 1.75 -5.58
CA ALA A 439 -2.66 1.43 -4.18
C ALA A 439 -3.09 2.68 -3.39
N TRP A 440 -2.56 3.86 -3.74
CA TRP A 440 -2.99 5.14 -3.18
C TRP A 440 -4.46 5.43 -3.46
N ARG A 441 -4.88 5.22 -4.70
CA ARG A 441 -6.28 5.37 -5.10
C ARG A 441 -7.18 4.39 -4.36
N PHE A 442 -6.69 3.17 -4.09
CA PHE A 442 -7.44 2.19 -3.31
C PHE A 442 -7.54 2.57 -1.84
N SER A 443 -6.50 3.12 -1.22
CA SER A 443 -6.48 3.33 0.23
C SER A 443 -6.66 4.78 0.65
N GLU A 444 -5.70 5.66 0.39
CA GLU A 444 -5.67 7.04 0.88
C GLU A 444 -6.76 7.92 0.27
N ARG A 445 -7.02 7.76 -1.03
CA ARG A 445 -8.06 8.53 -1.70
C ARG A 445 -9.44 8.23 -1.14
N GLU A 446 -9.68 6.97 -0.81
CA GLU A 446 -10.94 6.50 -0.24
C GLU A 446 -11.12 6.80 1.25
N GLN A 447 -10.09 7.36 1.90
CA GLN A 447 -10.18 7.92 3.26
C GLN A 447 -10.47 9.42 3.25
N GLN A 448 -10.58 10.05 2.08
CA GLN A 448 -10.95 11.47 2.00
C GLN A 448 -12.42 11.66 2.42
N PRO A 449 -12.80 12.82 2.99
CA PRO A 449 -14.14 13.02 3.57
C PRO A 449 -15.32 12.69 2.64
N GLU A 450 -15.15 12.90 1.33
CA GLU A 450 -16.14 12.57 0.31
C GLU A 450 -16.34 11.07 0.03
N MET A 451 -15.41 10.21 0.45
CA MET A 451 -15.43 8.76 0.20
C MET A 451 -15.36 7.94 1.49
N ASP A 452 -15.22 8.57 2.67
CA ASP A 452 -15.04 7.93 3.98
C ASP A 452 -16.33 7.30 4.55
N GLU A 453 -17.04 6.53 3.71
CA GLU A 453 -18.22 5.76 4.08
C GLU A 453 -18.27 4.48 3.25
N TRP A 454 -18.62 3.35 3.87
CA TRP A 454 -18.84 2.11 3.12
C TRP A 454 -20.20 2.13 2.41
N PRO A 455 -20.31 1.75 1.12
CA PRO A 455 -19.31 1.02 0.32
C PRO A 455 -18.41 1.89 -0.57
N LEU A 456 -18.39 3.22 -0.42
CA LEU A 456 -17.53 4.10 -1.24
C LEU A 456 -16.04 3.87 -0.98
N ASN A 457 -15.67 3.49 0.25
CA ASN A 457 -14.29 3.18 0.65
C ASN A 457 -13.95 1.68 0.60
N ALA A 458 -14.62 0.91 -0.24
CA ALA A 458 -14.49 -0.52 -0.20
C ALA A 458 -13.11 -1.05 -0.66
N HIS A 459 -12.38 -0.31 -1.50
CA HIS A 459 -11.03 -0.70 -1.86
C HIS A 459 -10.09 -0.46 -0.67
N HIS A 460 -10.34 0.60 0.10
CA HIS A 460 -9.56 0.92 1.29
C HIS A 460 -9.68 -0.18 2.34
N THR A 461 -10.92 -0.60 2.63
CA THR A 461 -11.18 -1.64 3.61
C THR A 461 -10.64 -3.01 3.15
N ALA A 462 -10.71 -3.35 1.87
CA ALA A 462 -10.14 -4.60 1.34
C ALA A 462 -8.60 -4.63 1.45
N LEU A 463 -7.91 -3.58 1.01
CA LEU A 463 -6.45 -3.50 1.04
C LEU A 463 -5.90 -3.59 2.47
N ASN A 464 -6.58 -2.92 3.40
CA ASN A 464 -6.15 -2.80 4.80
C ASN A 464 -6.79 -3.84 5.73
N TRP A 465 -7.50 -4.82 5.19
CA TRP A 465 -8.21 -5.83 5.96
C TRP A 465 -7.25 -6.61 6.88
N TYR A 466 -7.41 -6.45 8.18
CA TYR A 466 -6.49 -6.97 9.19
C TYR A 466 -6.36 -8.52 9.19
N PRO A 467 -7.44 -9.29 8.93
CA PRO A 467 -7.38 -10.74 8.77
C PRO A 467 -6.68 -11.25 7.50
N SER A 468 -6.44 -10.42 6.49
CA SER A 468 -5.76 -10.88 5.27
C SER A 468 -4.29 -11.23 5.57
N ARG A 469 -3.80 -12.29 4.92
CA ARG A 469 -2.47 -12.90 5.10
C ARG A 469 -1.72 -13.10 3.78
N TYR A 470 -2.44 -13.23 2.68
CA TYR A 470 -1.93 -13.47 1.35
C TYR A 470 -2.53 -12.49 0.37
N PHE A 471 -1.77 -12.16 -0.65
CA PHE A 471 -2.22 -11.32 -1.73
C PHE A 471 -1.43 -11.59 -3.00
N ALA A 472 -1.94 -11.12 -4.13
CA ALA A 472 -1.13 -10.85 -5.30
C ALA A 472 -1.85 -9.83 -6.16
N CYS A 473 -1.09 -9.12 -7.00
CA CYS A 473 -1.64 -8.23 -7.99
C CYS A 473 -1.11 -8.63 -9.36
N ALA A 474 -1.95 -8.53 -10.38
CA ALA A 474 -1.55 -8.76 -11.76
C ALA A 474 -1.96 -7.58 -12.63
N ASP A 475 -1.07 -7.24 -13.56
CA ASP A 475 -1.31 -6.22 -14.58
C ASP A 475 -1.55 -6.93 -15.91
N ALA A 476 -2.46 -6.39 -16.72
CA ALA A 476 -2.66 -6.76 -18.11
C ALA A 476 -2.71 -5.50 -18.97
N GLU A 477 -2.15 -5.58 -20.18
CA GLU A 477 -2.16 -4.47 -21.13
C GLU A 477 -2.49 -4.96 -22.54
N ARG A 478 -3.15 -4.10 -23.33
CA ARG A 478 -3.40 -4.36 -24.76
C ARG A 478 -3.63 -3.05 -25.50
N GLU A 479 -3.01 -2.93 -26.67
CA GLU A 479 -3.40 -1.91 -27.64
C GLU A 479 -4.75 -2.28 -28.25
N ILE A 480 -5.77 -1.48 -27.96
CA ILE A 480 -7.17 -1.77 -28.35
C ILE A 480 -7.56 -1.09 -29.66
N ARG A 481 -6.82 -0.05 -30.07
CA ARG A 481 -6.87 0.60 -31.38
C ARG A 481 -5.58 1.37 -31.61
N ASP A 482 -5.39 1.88 -32.82
CA ASP A 482 -4.14 2.53 -33.24
C ASP A 482 -3.68 3.60 -32.23
N ASN A 483 -2.48 3.41 -31.70
CA ASN A 483 -1.83 4.26 -30.71
C ASN A 483 -2.61 4.43 -29.39
N TYR A 484 -3.53 3.53 -29.03
CA TYR A 484 -4.37 3.61 -27.84
C TYR A 484 -4.32 2.33 -27.01
N VAL A 485 -3.79 2.42 -25.80
CA VAL A 485 -3.49 1.28 -24.94
C VAL A 485 -4.41 1.26 -23.73
N CYS A 486 -4.85 0.06 -23.38
CA CYS A 486 -5.55 -0.26 -22.15
C CYS A 486 -4.61 -0.94 -21.17
N HIS A 487 -4.72 -0.56 -19.90
CA HIS A 487 -4.09 -1.20 -18.75
C HIS A 487 -5.17 -1.56 -17.73
N VAL A 488 -5.11 -2.78 -17.21
CA VAL A 488 -5.97 -3.28 -16.13
C VAL A 488 -5.08 -3.85 -15.03
N GLN A 489 -5.43 -3.56 -13.78
CA GLN A 489 -4.78 -4.14 -12.62
C GLN A 489 -5.80 -4.79 -11.70
N VAL A 490 -5.50 -6.01 -11.27
CA VAL A 490 -6.35 -6.83 -10.38
C VAL A 490 -5.51 -7.25 -9.20
N CYS A 491 -5.87 -6.79 -8.01
CA CYS A 491 -5.29 -7.24 -6.75
C CYS A 491 -6.28 -8.12 -6.00
N ARG A 492 -5.82 -9.21 -5.42
CA ARG A 492 -6.64 -10.17 -4.67
C ARG A 492 -6.06 -10.45 -3.29
N TYR A 493 -6.93 -10.78 -2.34
CA TYR A 493 -6.54 -11.01 -0.94
C TYR A 493 -7.21 -12.24 -0.32
N ALA A 494 -6.45 -12.96 0.50
CA ALA A 494 -6.90 -14.07 1.35
C ALA A 494 -6.31 -13.92 2.76
N THR A 495 -7.02 -14.09 3.87
CA THR A 495 -8.48 -14.14 4.00
C THR A 495 -9.15 -12.96 3.31
N CYS A 496 -10.29 -13.18 2.67
CA CYS A 496 -10.94 -12.13 1.91
C CYS A 496 -11.43 -10.96 2.80
N GLY A 497 -11.28 -9.75 2.26
CA GLY A 497 -11.75 -8.50 2.85
C GLY A 497 -13.22 -8.22 2.59
N ASN A 498 -13.72 -7.15 3.21
CA ASN A 498 -15.13 -6.73 3.13
C ASN A 498 -16.12 -7.83 3.53
N CYS A 499 -15.66 -8.78 4.33
CA CYS A 499 -16.47 -9.89 4.79
C CYS A 499 -17.57 -9.40 5.73
N ASN A 500 -18.82 -9.75 5.40
CA ASN A 500 -19.97 -9.55 6.26
C ASN A 500 -20.12 -8.11 6.81
N MET A 501 -19.80 -7.09 6.01
CA MET A 501 -19.87 -5.67 6.42
C MET A 501 -21.22 -5.30 7.03
N ALA A 502 -22.30 -5.93 6.57
CA ALA A 502 -23.65 -5.73 7.09
C ALA A 502 -23.80 -6.03 8.60
N SER A 503 -23.00 -6.93 9.18
CA SER A 503 -23.06 -7.21 10.63
C SER A 503 -22.49 -6.08 11.48
N PHE A 504 -21.76 -5.14 10.87
CA PHE A 504 -21.19 -3.97 11.54
C PHE A 504 -22.08 -2.72 11.39
N LYS A 505 -23.29 -2.88 10.86
CA LYS A 505 -24.24 -1.79 10.65
C LYS A 505 -24.86 -1.32 11.97
N LYS A 506 -24.73 -0.03 12.27
CA LYS A 506 -25.36 0.66 13.39
C LYS A 506 -26.07 1.92 12.89
N ASN A 507 -27.35 2.08 13.23
CA ASN A 507 -28.15 3.25 12.83
C ASN A 507 -28.14 3.55 11.32
N GLY A 508 -28.06 2.53 10.48
CA GLY A 508 -28.06 2.72 9.02
C GLY A 508 -26.67 2.82 8.39
N VAL A 509 -25.61 3.02 9.17
CA VAL A 509 -24.22 3.21 8.71
C VAL A 509 -23.36 2.02 9.12
N VAL A 510 -22.45 1.57 8.27
CA VAL A 510 -21.51 0.50 8.59
C VAL A 510 -20.31 1.08 9.33
N ASP A 511 -20.01 0.56 10.51
CA ASP A 511 -18.75 0.83 11.21
C ASP A 511 -17.63 0.04 10.52
N PHE A 512 -17.15 0.59 9.40
CA PHE A 512 -16.20 -0.10 8.54
C PHE A 512 -14.86 -0.28 9.25
N THR A 513 -14.40 0.70 10.06
CA THR A 513 -13.18 0.60 10.86
C THR A 513 -13.20 -0.61 11.78
N LYS A 514 -14.29 -0.81 12.51
CA LYS A 514 -14.46 -2.01 13.33
C LYS A 514 -14.48 -3.30 12.49
N ALA A 515 -15.05 -3.26 11.29
CA ALA A 515 -15.09 -4.40 10.40
C ALA A 515 -13.70 -4.80 9.90
N PHE A 516 -12.97 -3.88 9.25
CA PHE A 516 -11.68 -4.21 8.64
C PHE A 516 -10.54 -4.39 9.65
N MET A 517 -10.72 -3.93 10.89
CA MET A 517 -9.80 -4.18 12.02
C MET A 517 -10.22 -5.36 12.91
N SER A 518 -11.21 -6.15 12.50
CA SER A 518 -11.56 -7.39 13.21
C SER A 518 -10.39 -8.39 13.20
N ASP A 519 -10.22 -9.18 14.27
CA ASP A 519 -9.10 -10.13 14.37
C ASP A 519 -9.26 -11.35 13.47
N THR A 520 -10.50 -11.68 13.11
CA THR A 520 -10.86 -12.82 12.29
C THR A 520 -11.80 -12.40 11.14
N SER A 521 -11.75 -13.14 10.04
CA SER A 521 -12.69 -13.04 8.91
C SER A 521 -13.18 -14.44 8.56
N ARG A 522 -14.45 -14.55 8.19
CA ARG A 522 -15.16 -15.84 8.01
C ARG A 522 -15.69 -16.04 6.59
N CYS A 523 -15.25 -15.22 5.66
CA CYS A 523 -15.69 -15.28 4.28
C CYS A 523 -14.54 -15.77 3.41
N GLY A 524 -14.91 -16.38 2.29
CA GLY A 524 -13.95 -16.76 1.26
C GLY A 524 -12.93 -17.80 1.71
N LYS A 525 -11.85 -17.88 0.93
CA LYS A 525 -10.68 -18.71 1.23
C LYS A 525 -9.86 -18.04 2.31
N TYR A 526 -9.30 -18.83 3.22
CA TYR A 526 -8.43 -18.36 4.30
C TYR A 526 -6.96 -18.33 3.85
N CYS A 527 -6.55 -19.29 3.01
CA CYS A 527 -5.24 -19.43 2.39
C CYS A 527 -5.34 -19.63 0.86
N PRO A 528 -4.23 -19.56 0.12
CA PRO A 528 -4.19 -19.85 -1.32
C PRO A 528 -4.40 -21.33 -1.61
N GLU A 529 -4.70 -21.66 -2.86
CA GLU A 529 -4.73 -23.05 -3.32
C GLU A 529 -3.37 -23.49 -3.86
N ASP A 530 -3.07 -24.79 -3.75
CA ASP A 530 -1.94 -25.40 -4.45
C ASP A 530 -2.37 -25.97 -5.82
N SER A 531 -1.44 -26.65 -6.50
CA SER A 531 -1.70 -27.21 -7.84
C SER A 531 -2.82 -28.25 -7.91
N ASP A 532 -3.14 -28.87 -6.77
CA ASP A 532 -4.21 -29.88 -6.67
C ASP A 532 -5.55 -29.23 -6.30
N GLY A 533 -5.57 -27.90 -6.07
CA GLY A 533 -6.74 -27.12 -5.67
C GLY A 533 -7.02 -27.16 -4.17
N ASP A 534 -6.10 -27.70 -3.37
CA ASP A 534 -6.23 -27.74 -1.91
C ASP A 534 -5.78 -26.42 -1.28
N GLU A 535 -6.52 -25.94 -0.29
CA GLU A 535 -6.18 -24.72 0.44
C GLU A 535 -5.00 -24.96 1.39
N VAL A 536 -3.85 -24.31 1.12
CA VAL A 536 -2.58 -24.50 1.85
C VAL A 536 -2.03 -23.18 2.37
N CYS A 537 -1.96 -23.05 3.70
CA CYS A 537 -1.34 -21.91 4.36
C CYS A 537 0.18 -22.04 4.39
N TYR A 538 0.94 -20.95 4.31
CA TYR A 538 2.41 -21.00 4.47
C TYR A 538 2.96 -19.82 5.29
N ASN A 539 4.02 -20.11 6.05
CA ASN A 539 4.56 -19.23 7.10
C ASN A 539 5.39 -18.05 6.60
#